data_AF-A0A7X0UBP0-F1
#
_entry.id   AF-A0A7X0UBP0-F1
#
_cell.length_a   1.000
_cell.length_b   1.000
_cell.length_c   1.000
_cell.angle_alpha   90.00
_cell.angle_beta   90.00
_cell.angle_gamma   90.00
#
_symmetry.space_group_name_H-M   'P 1'
#
loop_
_entity.id
_entity.type
_entity.pdbx_description
1 polymer ?
#
loop_
_entity_poly.entity_id
_entity_poly.type
_entity_poly.pdbx_seq_one_letter_code
_entity_poly.pdbx_strand_id
1 'polypeptide(L)'
;MATSPVLRRLLALQQRLADLDAEQRQADAEDDYDEDDDEAGEEVEAAPATLEASHQLMFAPIGERWHVHYHGPAASTGDTEQPIFAELLDTLAEPAIAKALHALTFTGPDEGANGTREWVFTPLIERGVPFTHLRHLAIPQADNTAHNEVCIVREGEILDDAGDVGRLVALMPALESLELPQAPDPAFFKVPLPALQRLKIGAGHNPNGFIAHLARHAAQYPALRQLDFSDVRGPFMEPEGDWPATPFEDYEALFQSAIGQQIWSMVLRNAQLTEAQYRQLHQMRPNASLQVTHNFPGCYVSHWKPKGFEWKHLLING
;
A
#
# COMPACT_ATOMS: atom_id res chain seq x y z
N MET A 1 23.15 -14.35 -26.89
CA MET A 1 21.84 -14.88 -26.47
C MET A 1 20.80 -13.81 -26.80
N ALA A 2 19.72 -14.16 -27.49
CA ALA A 2 18.70 -13.16 -27.87
C ALA A 2 17.96 -12.67 -26.61
N THR A 3 17.87 -11.36 -26.42
CA THR A 3 17.14 -10.73 -25.32
C THR A 3 15.65 -11.07 -25.44
N SER A 4 15.07 -11.68 -24.39
CA SER A 4 13.64 -12.03 -24.33
C SER A 4 12.77 -10.82 -24.73
N PRO A 5 11.68 -11.00 -25.51
CA PRO A 5 10.76 -9.90 -25.83
C PRO A 5 10.25 -9.15 -24.60
N VAL A 6 9.99 -9.88 -23.51
CA VAL A 6 9.58 -9.32 -22.21
C VAL A 6 10.67 -8.40 -21.65
N LEU A 7 11.91 -8.88 -21.60
CA LEU A 7 13.04 -8.10 -21.10
C LEU A 7 13.27 -6.84 -21.95
N ARG A 8 13.14 -6.94 -23.28
CA ARG A 8 13.24 -5.76 -24.16
C ARG A 8 12.15 -4.73 -23.86
N ARG A 9 10.92 -5.17 -23.60
CA ARG A 9 9.82 -4.28 -23.28
C ARG A 9 9.99 -3.61 -21.91
N LEU A 10 10.42 -4.36 -20.89
CA LEU A 10 10.73 -3.80 -19.57
C LEU A 10 11.91 -2.81 -19.61
N LEU A 11 12.95 -3.11 -20.39
CA LEU A 11 14.06 -2.18 -20.62
C LEU A 11 13.60 -0.91 -21.34
N ALA A 12 12.71 -1.03 -22.33
CA ALA A 12 12.15 0.13 -23.02
C ALA A 12 11.32 1.02 -22.07
N LEU A 13 10.50 0.42 -21.20
CA LEU A 13 9.75 1.16 -20.20
C LEU A 13 10.67 1.82 -19.16
N GLN A 14 11.70 1.10 -18.68
CA GLN A 14 12.71 1.66 -17.79
C GLN A 14 13.43 2.86 -18.40
N GLN A 15 13.80 2.78 -19.69
CA GLN A 15 14.40 3.91 -20.39
C GLN A 15 13.41 5.07 -20.50
N ARG A 16 12.14 4.81 -20.82
CA ARG A 16 11.13 5.86 -20.94
C ARG A 16 10.92 6.62 -19.62
N LEU A 17 10.91 5.92 -18.50
CA LEU A 17 10.85 6.52 -17.16
C LEU A 17 12.07 7.43 -16.90
N ALA A 18 13.27 6.98 -17.25
CA ALA A 18 14.48 7.77 -17.08
C ALA A 18 14.52 9.01 -17.99
N ASP A 19 13.98 8.90 -19.21
CA ASP A 19 13.85 10.02 -20.13
C ASP A 19 12.88 11.07 -19.58
N LEU A 20 11.75 10.65 -19.01
CA LEU A 20 10.77 11.55 -18.37
C LEU A 20 11.33 12.25 -17.14
N ASP A 21 12.07 11.54 -16.28
CA ASP A 21 12.80 12.18 -15.18
C ASP A 21 13.76 13.26 -15.68
N ALA A 22 14.35 13.07 -16.87
CA ALA A 22 15.26 14.05 -17.47
C ALA A 22 14.48 15.24 -18.07
N GLU A 23 13.34 14.97 -18.72
CA GLU A 23 12.43 15.99 -19.24
C GLU A 23 11.89 16.88 -18.10
N GLN A 24 11.42 16.29 -16.99
CA GLN A 24 10.93 17.03 -15.83
C GLN A 24 12.03 17.88 -15.20
N ARG A 25 13.23 17.31 -15.00
CA ARG A 25 14.38 18.06 -14.48
C ARG A 25 14.77 19.24 -15.38
N GLN A 26 14.58 19.12 -16.70
CA GLN A 26 14.84 20.22 -17.61
C GLN A 26 13.74 21.29 -17.49
N ALA A 27 12.47 20.89 -17.42
CA ALA A 27 11.35 21.83 -17.26
C ALA A 27 11.44 22.62 -15.94
N ASP A 28 11.68 21.94 -14.81
CA ASP A 28 11.84 22.57 -13.50
C ASP A 28 13.01 23.57 -13.51
N ALA A 29 14.10 23.23 -14.22
CA ALA A 29 15.25 24.11 -14.37
C ALA A 29 14.98 25.30 -15.30
N GLU A 30 14.01 25.23 -16.21
CA GLU A 30 13.62 26.33 -17.09
C GLU A 30 12.64 27.29 -16.38
N ASP A 31 11.73 26.77 -15.55
CA ASP A 31 10.77 27.56 -14.77
C ASP A 31 11.46 28.40 -13.66
N ASP A 32 12.56 27.92 -13.07
CA ASP A 32 13.35 28.64 -12.04
C ASP A 32 14.06 29.90 -12.60
N TYR A 33 14.18 30.05 -13.94
CA TYR A 33 14.76 31.25 -14.57
C TYR A 33 13.73 32.34 -14.90
N ASP A 34 12.43 32.07 -14.79
CA ASP A 34 11.37 33.05 -15.11
C ASP A 34 10.84 33.81 -13.87
N GLU A 35 11.27 33.47 -12.64
CA GLU A 35 10.88 34.16 -11.40
C GLU A 35 11.87 35.23 -10.88
N ASP A 36 13.07 35.35 -11.45
CA ASP A 36 14.06 36.38 -11.06
C ASP A 36 14.27 37.45 -12.14
N ASP A 37 13.29 38.34 -12.25
CA ASP A 37 13.47 39.67 -12.85
C ASP A 37 12.98 40.72 -11.84
N ASP A 38 13.59 40.77 -10.64
CA ASP A 38 13.78 41.96 -9.79
C ASP A 38 14.40 41.62 -8.41
N GLU A 39 15.72 41.39 -8.35
CA GLU A 39 16.66 41.94 -7.34
C GLU A 39 17.99 41.14 -7.26
N ALA A 40 19.03 41.67 -7.90
CA ALA A 40 20.43 41.56 -7.50
C ALA A 40 21.00 40.18 -7.09
N GLY A 41 21.37 39.37 -8.08
CA GLY A 41 22.73 38.82 -8.19
C GLY A 41 23.26 37.92 -7.07
N GLU A 42 22.45 36.99 -6.56
CA GLU A 42 22.96 35.75 -5.98
C GLU A 42 22.69 34.61 -6.97
N GLU A 43 23.74 33.94 -7.45
CA GLU A 43 23.59 32.66 -8.15
C GLU A 43 22.90 31.69 -7.18
N VAL A 44 21.58 31.54 -7.30
CA VAL A 44 20.85 30.48 -6.61
C VAL A 44 21.31 29.18 -7.27
N GLU A 45 22.26 28.48 -6.64
CA GLU A 45 22.56 27.10 -7.00
C GLU A 45 21.23 26.33 -6.93
N ALA A 46 20.70 25.93 -8.09
CA ALA A 46 19.52 25.09 -8.20
C ALA A 46 19.63 23.97 -7.17
N ALA A 47 18.75 24.02 -6.16
CA ALA A 47 18.79 23.04 -5.09
C ALA A 47 18.70 21.65 -5.76
N PRO A 48 19.63 20.72 -5.48
CA PRO A 48 19.59 19.42 -6.13
C PRO A 48 18.24 18.79 -5.80
N ALA A 49 17.40 18.61 -6.83
CA ALA A 49 16.16 17.88 -6.72
C ALA A 49 16.46 16.58 -5.97
N THR A 50 15.83 16.41 -4.81
CA THR A 50 16.07 15.24 -3.98
C THR A 50 15.75 14.01 -4.81
N LEU A 51 16.64 13.00 -4.80
CA LEU A 51 16.49 11.68 -5.45
C LEU A 51 15.10 11.03 -5.28
N GLU A 52 14.32 11.51 -4.32
CA GLU A 52 12.98 11.08 -3.94
C GLU A 52 11.94 11.26 -5.06
N ALA A 53 12.01 12.29 -5.91
CA ALA A 53 11.01 12.53 -6.96
C ALA A 53 11.22 11.70 -8.26
N SER A 54 12.20 10.80 -8.30
CA SER A 54 12.56 10.07 -9.54
C SER A 54 11.70 8.84 -9.80
N HIS A 55 11.25 8.68 -11.05
CA HIS A 55 10.61 7.48 -11.56
C HIS A 55 11.63 6.35 -11.76
N GLN A 56 11.51 5.28 -10.97
CA GLN A 56 12.38 4.11 -11.05
C GLN A 56 11.58 2.83 -11.32
N LEU A 57 11.97 2.12 -12.37
CA LEU A 57 11.54 0.75 -12.60
C LEU A 57 12.73 -0.18 -12.38
N MET A 58 12.66 -0.98 -11.33
CA MET A 58 13.60 -2.04 -11.05
C MET A 58 12.97 -3.37 -11.41
N PHE A 59 13.73 -4.27 -12.02
CA PHE A 59 13.27 -5.63 -12.26
C PHE A 59 14.41 -6.64 -12.14
N ALA A 60 14.07 -7.81 -11.62
CA ALA A 60 15.01 -8.89 -11.40
C ALA A 60 14.39 -10.23 -11.87
N PRO A 61 15.17 -11.10 -12.54
CA PRO A 61 14.66 -12.40 -12.95
C PRO A 61 14.56 -13.36 -11.76
N ILE A 62 13.49 -14.15 -11.74
CA ILE A 62 13.30 -15.29 -10.84
C ILE A 62 12.93 -16.52 -11.69
N GLY A 63 13.95 -17.35 -11.97
CA GLY A 63 13.81 -18.40 -12.99
C GLY A 63 13.45 -17.80 -14.34
N GLU A 64 12.28 -18.15 -14.87
CA GLU A 64 11.77 -17.65 -16.17
C GLU A 64 10.82 -16.43 -16.03
N ARG A 65 10.71 -15.88 -14.82
CA ARG A 65 9.74 -14.82 -14.48
C ARG A 65 10.43 -13.58 -13.93
N TRP A 66 9.65 -12.54 -13.67
CA TRP A 66 10.18 -11.24 -13.24
C TRP A 66 9.54 -10.76 -11.95
N HIS A 67 10.39 -10.24 -11.06
CA HIS A 67 9.99 -9.27 -10.05
C HIS A 67 10.08 -7.89 -10.69
N VAL A 68 9.06 -7.08 -10.52
CA VAL A 68 9.02 -5.70 -10.99
C VAL A 68 8.64 -4.81 -9.82
N HIS A 69 9.43 -3.76 -9.60
CA HIS A 69 9.22 -2.75 -8.58
C HIS A 69 9.22 -1.38 -9.25
N TYR A 70 8.09 -0.69 -9.15
CA TYR A 70 7.93 0.71 -9.50
C TYR A 70 8.07 1.59 -8.26
N HIS A 71 8.93 2.59 -8.34
CA HIS A 71 9.03 3.69 -7.40
C HIS A 71 8.79 4.99 -8.17
N GLY A 72 7.83 5.80 -7.76
CA GLY A 72 7.57 7.10 -8.37
C GLY A 72 6.15 7.56 -8.08
N PRO A 73 5.73 8.68 -8.67
CA PRO A 73 4.41 9.20 -8.40
C PRO A 73 3.26 8.29 -8.78
N ALA A 74 2.21 8.46 -7.98
CA ALA A 74 0.92 7.85 -8.15
C ALA A 74 -0.01 8.81 -8.92
N ALA A 75 -1.04 8.29 -9.58
CA ALA A 75 -2.02 9.13 -10.28
C ALA A 75 -2.91 9.86 -9.26
N SER A 76 -2.69 11.16 -9.07
CA SER A 76 -3.61 12.01 -8.29
C SER A 76 -4.93 12.16 -9.05
N THR A 77 -6.06 12.05 -8.36
CA THR A 77 -7.42 12.12 -8.92
C THR A 77 -7.84 13.52 -9.43
N GLY A 78 -6.92 14.47 -9.55
CA GLY A 78 -7.19 15.81 -10.08
C GLY A 78 -6.27 16.16 -11.24
N ASP A 79 -6.83 16.18 -12.46
CA ASP A 79 -6.39 16.82 -13.72
C ASP A 79 -4.90 16.77 -14.13
N THR A 80 -4.08 15.99 -13.45
CA THR A 80 -2.70 15.69 -13.82
C THR A 80 -2.69 14.23 -14.25
N GLU A 81 -3.07 14.00 -15.50
CA GLU A 81 -2.71 12.77 -16.20
C GLU A 81 -1.23 12.53 -15.90
N GLN A 82 -0.90 11.50 -15.13
CA GLN A 82 0.46 11.02 -14.95
C GLN A 82 0.68 10.02 -16.08
N PRO A 83 1.07 10.47 -17.30
CA PRO A 83 1.08 9.63 -18.50
C PRO A 83 1.92 8.37 -18.32
N ILE A 84 2.91 8.44 -17.43
CA ILE A 84 3.87 7.38 -17.20
C ILE A 84 3.37 6.27 -16.28
N PHE A 85 2.58 6.60 -15.26
CA PHE A 85 1.90 5.57 -14.48
C PHE A 85 0.88 4.85 -15.37
N ALA A 86 0.15 5.60 -16.19
CA ALA A 86 -0.75 5.00 -17.20
C ALA A 86 0.03 4.11 -18.20
N GLU A 87 1.18 4.55 -18.73
CA GLU A 87 2.02 3.77 -19.63
C GLU A 87 2.58 2.49 -18.96
N LEU A 88 2.94 2.58 -17.68
CA LEU A 88 3.30 1.42 -16.87
C LEU A 88 2.13 0.44 -16.79
N LEU A 89 0.94 0.91 -16.40
CA LEU A 89 -0.26 0.06 -16.30
C LEU A 89 -0.59 -0.61 -17.64
N ASP A 90 -0.51 0.13 -18.75
CA ASP A 90 -0.71 -0.40 -20.10
C ASP A 90 0.34 -1.46 -20.48
N THR A 91 1.61 -1.24 -20.13
CA THR A 91 2.67 -2.21 -20.37
C THR A 91 2.48 -3.47 -19.52
N LEU A 92 2.09 -3.32 -18.25
CA LEU A 92 1.76 -4.44 -17.36
C LEU A 92 0.56 -5.25 -17.88
N ALA A 93 -0.40 -4.58 -18.55
CA ALA A 93 -1.55 -5.20 -19.18
C ALA A 93 -1.23 -5.95 -20.49
N GLU A 94 -0.01 -5.87 -21.03
CA GLU A 94 0.36 -6.68 -22.19
C GLU A 94 0.36 -8.17 -21.82
N PRO A 95 -0.33 -9.07 -22.55
CA PRO A 95 -0.47 -10.47 -22.15
C PRO A 95 0.86 -11.20 -21.96
N ALA A 96 1.89 -10.87 -22.75
CA ALA A 96 3.22 -11.44 -22.60
C ALA A 96 3.92 -10.97 -21.33
N ILE A 97 3.72 -9.70 -20.94
CA ILE A 97 4.26 -9.13 -19.70
C ILE A 97 3.50 -9.71 -18.50
N ALA A 98 2.17 -9.58 -18.45
CA ALA A 98 1.34 -10.09 -17.37
C ALA A 98 1.61 -11.58 -17.04
N LYS A 99 1.80 -12.41 -18.08
CA LYS A 99 2.15 -13.83 -17.92
C LYS A 99 3.56 -14.06 -17.39
N ALA A 100 4.49 -13.13 -17.61
CA ALA A 100 5.88 -13.25 -17.19
C ALA A 100 6.15 -12.72 -15.77
N LEU A 101 5.19 -12.01 -15.16
CA LEU A 101 5.36 -11.46 -13.81
C LEU A 101 5.18 -12.52 -12.72
N HIS A 102 5.99 -12.37 -11.67
CA HIS A 102 5.93 -13.16 -10.44
C HIS A 102 5.69 -12.29 -9.21
N ALA A 103 6.26 -11.08 -9.18
CA ALA A 103 6.03 -10.12 -8.11
C ALA A 103 5.86 -8.70 -8.67
N LEU A 104 4.97 -7.93 -8.06
CA LEU A 104 4.76 -6.51 -8.32
C LEU A 104 4.83 -5.72 -7.01
N THR A 105 5.56 -4.61 -7.05
CA THR A 105 5.64 -3.67 -5.93
C THR A 105 5.49 -2.26 -6.45
N PHE A 106 4.63 -1.47 -5.80
CA PHE A 106 4.42 -0.06 -6.10
C PHE A 106 4.74 0.76 -4.86
N THR A 107 5.65 1.71 -5.02
CA THR A 107 6.07 2.68 -3.99
C THR A 107 6.26 4.02 -4.67
N GLY A 108 6.58 5.05 -3.89
CA GLY A 108 6.93 6.37 -4.41
C GLY A 108 7.42 7.26 -3.29
N PRO A 109 7.73 8.53 -3.58
CA PRO A 109 8.07 9.51 -2.57
C PRO A 109 6.86 9.93 -1.73
N ASP A 110 7.15 10.65 -0.66
CA ASP A 110 6.14 11.30 0.19
C ASP A 110 5.55 12.53 -0.49
N GLU A 111 4.78 12.29 -1.56
CA GLU A 111 4.06 13.30 -2.31
C GLU A 111 2.56 12.99 -2.31
N GLY A 112 1.76 14.03 -2.52
CA GLY A 112 0.31 13.90 -2.44
C GLY A 112 -0.38 15.24 -2.27
N ALA A 113 -1.71 15.20 -2.29
CA ALA A 113 -2.55 16.35 -2.02
C ALA A 113 -3.39 16.06 -0.77
N ASN A 114 -3.64 17.08 0.05
CA ASN A 114 -4.48 16.96 1.25
C ASN A 114 -4.05 15.86 2.24
N GLY A 115 -2.76 15.51 2.27
CA GLY A 115 -2.23 14.49 3.15
C GLY A 115 -2.41 13.06 2.66
N THR A 116 -2.73 12.84 1.38
CA THR A 116 -2.86 11.51 0.78
C THR A 116 -2.16 11.37 -0.57
N ARG A 117 -1.65 10.17 -0.81
CA ARG A 117 -1.08 9.68 -2.06
C ARG A 117 -1.95 8.57 -2.61
N GLU A 118 -2.63 8.84 -3.71
CA GLU A 118 -3.67 7.98 -4.26
C GLU A 118 -3.13 7.14 -5.43
N TRP A 119 -3.27 5.83 -5.35
CA TRP A 119 -3.01 4.92 -6.47
C TRP A 119 -4.32 4.59 -7.19
N VAL A 120 -4.39 4.90 -8.48
CA VAL A 120 -5.55 4.57 -9.34
C VAL A 120 -5.22 3.42 -10.29
N PHE A 121 -5.69 2.22 -9.97
CA PHE A 121 -5.46 1.02 -10.79
C PHE A 121 -6.59 0.74 -11.79
N THR A 122 -7.64 1.57 -11.84
CA THR A 122 -8.81 1.39 -12.72
C THR A 122 -8.42 1.11 -14.17
N PRO A 123 -7.48 1.85 -14.80
CA PRO A 123 -7.07 1.54 -16.17
C PRO A 123 -6.54 0.11 -16.33
N LEU A 124 -5.68 -0.36 -15.42
CA LEU A 124 -5.15 -1.73 -15.45
C LEU A 124 -6.27 -2.77 -15.30
N ILE A 125 -7.19 -2.52 -14.37
CA ILE A 125 -8.32 -3.39 -14.08
C ILE A 125 -9.21 -3.55 -15.32
N GLU A 126 -9.48 -2.45 -16.03
CA GLU A 126 -10.35 -2.42 -17.21
C GLU A 126 -9.75 -3.15 -18.42
N ARG A 127 -8.42 -3.27 -18.51
CA ARG A 127 -7.78 -4.12 -19.53
C ARG A 127 -8.13 -5.60 -19.37
N GLY A 128 -8.47 -6.05 -18.16
CA GLY A 128 -8.96 -7.40 -17.89
C GLY A 128 -7.95 -8.52 -18.16
N VAL A 129 -6.64 -8.22 -18.23
CA VAL A 129 -5.61 -9.20 -18.53
C VAL A 129 -5.16 -9.91 -17.25
N PRO A 130 -5.22 -11.26 -17.20
CA PRO A 130 -4.92 -12.00 -15.98
C PRO A 130 -3.40 -12.18 -15.76
N PHE A 131 -2.97 -11.89 -14.53
CA PHE A 131 -1.63 -12.13 -14.00
C PHE A 131 -1.54 -13.55 -13.42
N THR A 132 -1.71 -14.55 -14.29
CA THR A 132 -1.85 -15.98 -13.92
C THR A 132 -0.72 -16.58 -13.09
N HIS A 133 0.42 -15.90 -12.98
CA HIS A 133 1.60 -16.38 -12.29
C HIS A 133 2.16 -15.42 -11.24
N LEU A 134 1.48 -14.29 -11.04
CA LEU A 134 1.84 -13.34 -9.99
C LEU A 134 1.53 -13.96 -8.63
N ARG A 135 2.56 -14.03 -7.78
CA ARG A 135 2.50 -14.57 -6.42
C ARG A 135 2.53 -13.48 -5.36
N HIS A 136 3.10 -12.33 -5.68
CA HIS A 136 3.29 -11.25 -4.71
C HIS A 136 2.82 -9.92 -5.29
N LEU A 137 1.91 -9.25 -4.60
CA LEU A 137 1.54 -7.86 -4.85
C LEU A 137 1.80 -7.08 -3.57
N ALA A 138 2.54 -5.98 -3.66
CA ALA A 138 2.80 -5.10 -2.53
C ALA A 138 2.57 -3.63 -2.90
N ILE A 139 1.66 -3.00 -2.18
CA ILE A 139 1.42 -1.57 -2.16
C ILE A 139 1.49 -1.21 -0.67
N PRO A 140 2.68 -0.88 -0.14
CA PRO A 140 2.88 -0.74 1.29
C PRO A 140 2.23 0.53 1.84
N GLN A 141 1.93 0.50 3.13
CA GLN A 141 1.62 1.71 3.91
C GLN A 141 2.78 2.72 3.81
N ALA A 142 2.48 3.99 4.06
CA ALA A 142 3.49 5.04 4.16
C ALA A 142 4.53 4.69 5.25
N ASP A 143 5.76 5.17 5.09
CA ASP A 143 6.73 5.12 6.18
C ASP A 143 6.23 5.97 7.36
N ASN A 144 6.68 5.65 8.56
CA ASN A 144 6.43 6.37 9.79
C ASN A 144 6.92 7.83 9.75
N THR A 145 7.79 8.19 8.81
CA THR A 145 8.21 9.58 8.60
C THR A 145 7.40 10.31 7.54
N ALA A 146 6.55 9.62 6.78
CA ALA A 146 5.81 10.20 5.67
C ALA A 146 4.62 11.05 6.17
N HIS A 147 4.39 12.14 5.46
CA HIS A 147 3.35 13.11 5.68
C HIS A 147 2.04 12.73 4.98
N ASN A 148 2.15 12.08 3.83
CA ASN A 148 1.02 11.61 3.04
C ASN A 148 0.73 10.15 3.35
N GLU A 149 -0.53 9.85 3.60
CA GLU A 149 -1.01 8.49 3.69
C GLU A 149 -1.14 7.88 2.30
N VAL A 150 -0.77 6.61 2.15
CA VAL A 150 -0.94 5.89 0.89
C VAL A 150 -2.33 5.28 0.85
N CYS A 151 -3.05 5.46 -0.25
CA CYS A 151 -4.34 4.83 -0.46
C CYS A 151 -4.47 4.31 -1.90
N ILE A 152 -5.39 3.37 -2.09
CA ILE A 152 -5.84 2.93 -3.41
C ILE A 152 -7.23 3.53 -3.58
N VAL A 153 -7.43 4.22 -4.70
CA VAL A 153 -8.67 4.95 -4.98
C VAL A 153 -9.17 4.52 -6.36
N ARG A 154 -10.48 4.35 -6.49
CA ARG A 154 -11.09 4.14 -7.80
C ARG A 154 -11.09 5.46 -8.56
N GLU A 155 -10.85 5.39 -9.86
CA GLU A 155 -10.93 6.57 -10.73
C GLU A 155 -12.27 7.32 -10.55
N GLY A 156 -12.18 8.60 -10.19
CA GLY A 156 -13.33 9.48 -9.93
C GLY A 156 -13.89 9.44 -8.50
N GLU A 157 -13.37 8.57 -7.63
CA GLU A 157 -13.70 8.54 -6.20
C GLU A 157 -12.64 9.29 -5.36
N ILE A 158 -12.95 9.53 -4.08
CA ILE A 158 -12.05 10.21 -3.13
C ILE A 158 -11.82 9.29 -1.94
N LEU A 159 -10.57 8.92 -1.67
CA LEU A 159 -10.17 8.07 -0.54
C LEU A 159 -10.89 6.71 -0.44
N ASP A 160 -11.58 6.27 -1.49
CA ASP A 160 -12.36 5.04 -1.53
C ASP A 160 -11.93 4.18 -2.72
N ASP A 161 -11.62 2.91 -2.46
CA ASP A 161 -11.32 1.98 -3.55
C ASP A 161 -12.58 1.52 -4.28
N ALA A 162 -13.78 1.68 -3.70
CA ALA A 162 -15.07 1.36 -4.30
C ALA A 162 -15.12 -0.01 -5.00
N GLY A 163 -14.41 -1.00 -4.42
CA GLY A 163 -14.32 -2.38 -4.88
C GLY A 163 -13.18 -2.67 -5.88
N ASP A 164 -12.39 -1.68 -6.29
CA ASP A 164 -11.31 -1.86 -7.25
C ASP A 164 -10.19 -2.73 -6.70
N VAL A 165 -9.94 -2.74 -5.39
CA VAL A 165 -8.98 -3.70 -4.81
C VAL A 165 -9.44 -5.13 -5.05
N GLY A 166 -10.73 -5.42 -4.85
CA GLY A 166 -11.32 -6.73 -5.15
C GLY A 166 -11.19 -7.09 -6.63
N ARG A 167 -11.49 -6.15 -7.53
CA ARG A 167 -11.36 -6.35 -8.98
C ARG A 167 -9.91 -6.58 -9.41
N LEU A 168 -8.96 -5.85 -8.82
CA LEU A 168 -7.53 -5.98 -9.08
C LEU A 168 -7.01 -7.37 -8.70
N VAL A 169 -7.27 -7.83 -7.47
CA VAL A 169 -6.78 -9.14 -7.02
C VAL A 169 -7.46 -10.31 -7.74
N ALA A 170 -8.67 -10.11 -8.29
CA ALA A 170 -9.33 -11.11 -9.13
C ALA A 170 -8.55 -11.41 -10.43
N LEU A 171 -7.72 -10.47 -10.90
CA LEU A 171 -6.80 -10.71 -12.02
C LEU A 171 -5.60 -11.60 -11.63
N MET A 172 -5.40 -11.87 -10.34
CA MET A 172 -4.20 -12.50 -9.77
C MET A 172 -4.56 -13.79 -9.00
N PRO A 173 -5.13 -14.82 -9.64
CA PRO A 173 -5.68 -16.00 -8.94
C PRO A 173 -4.64 -16.85 -8.21
N ALA A 174 -3.35 -16.63 -8.51
CA ALA A 174 -2.21 -17.38 -7.98
C ALA A 174 -1.54 -16.68 -6.78
N LEU A 175 -2.10 -15.59 -6.28
CA LEU A 175 -1.49 -14.74 -5.25
C LEU A 175 -1.23 -15.50 -3.95
N GLU A 176 0.00 -15.41 -3.45
CA GLU A 176 0.49 -16.03 -2.22
C GLU A 176 0.72 -15.00 -1.11
N SER A 177 1.04 -13.75 -1.46
CA SER A 177 1.05 -12.64 -0.51
C SER A 177 0.52 -11.35 -1.10
N LEU A 178 -0.19 -10.61 -0.27
CA LEU A 178 -0.78 -9.33 -0.59
C LEU A 178 -0.45 -8.34 0.53
N GLU A 179 0.12 -7.21 0.14
CA GLU A 179 0.29 -6.03 0.99
C GLU A 179 -0.50 -4.86 0.40
N LEU A 180 -1.36 -4.26 1.22
CA LEU A 180 -2.21 -3.11 0.87
C LEU A 180 -2.06 -2.00 1.90
N PRO A 181 -2.18 -0.73 1.48
CA PRO A 181 -1.99 0.39 2.38
C PRO A 181 -3.24 0.70 3.21
N GLN A 182 -4.41 0.27 2.75
CA GLN A 182 -5.72 0.46 3.38
C GLN A 182 -6.55 -0.83 3.38
N ALA A 183 -7.60 -0.86 4.20
CA ALA A 183 -8.50 -1.99 4.27
C ALA A 183 -9.46 -1.92 3.07
N PRO A 184 -9.55 -2.99 2.28
CA PRO A 184 -10.37 -2.97 1.06
C PRO A 184 -11.86 -2.94 1.37
N ASP A 185 -12.65 -2.41 0.44
CA ASP A 185 -14.10 -2.55 0.42
C ASP A 185 -14.57 -4.02 0.59
N PRO A 186 -15.72 -4.27 1.26
CA PRO A 186 -16.28 -5.61 1.46
C PRO A 186 -16.39 -6.51 0.22
N ALA A 187 -16.46 -5.97 -0.99
CA ALA A 187 -16.45 -6.73 -2.23
C ALA A 187 -15.18 -7.58 -2.40
N PHE A 188 -14.04 -7.18 -1.83
CA PHE A 188 -12.80 -7.97 -1.80
C PHE A 188 -13.02 -9.39 -1.26
N PHE A 189 -13.86 -9.54 -0.23
CA PHE A 189 -14.13 -10.82 0.42
C PHE A 189 -14.98 -11.79 -0.40
N LYS A 190 -15.45 -11.37 -1.59
CA LYS A 190 -16.14 -12.22 -2.55
C LYS A 190 -15.17 -12.91 -3.51
N VAL A 191 -13.90 -12.52 -3.52
CA VAL A 191 -12.88 -13.05 -4.44
C VAL A 191 -12.15 -14.25 -3.81
N PRO A 192 -12.19 -15.44 -4.43
CA PRO A 192 -11.45 -16.59 -3.94
C PRO A 192 -9.94 -16.40 -4.19
N LEU A 193 -9.15 -16.46 -3.12
CA LEU A 193 -7.68 -16.43 -3.19
C LEU A 193 -7.11 -17.69 -2.51
N PRO A 194 -7.23 -18.87 -3.16
CA PRO A 194 -6.95 -20.16 -2.53
C PRO A 194 -5.48 -20.37 -2.19
N ALA A 195 -4.56 -19.64 -2.84
CA ALA A 195 -3.13 -19.71 -2.60
C ALA A 195 -2.61 -18.67 -1.61
N LEU A 196 -3.45 -17.73 -1.14
CA LEU A 196 -3.02 -16.60 -0.33
C LEU A 196 -2.63 -17.07 1.07
N GLN A 197 -1.37 -16.86 1.42
CA GLN A 197 -0.77 -17.29 2.69
C GLN A 197 -0.51 -16.12 3.64
N ARG A 198 -0.26 -14.93 3.10
CA ARG A 198 0.13 -13.75 3.88
C ARG A 198 -0.69 -12.53 3.46
N LEU A 199 -1.27 -11.88 4.46
CA LEU A 199 -1.93 -10.59 4.33
C LEU A 199 -1.22 -9.57 5.20
N LYS A 200 -0.83 -8.44 4.61
CA LYS A 200 -0.41 -7.24 5.35
C LYS A 200 -1.30 -6.08 4.93
N ILE A 201 -2.13 -5.59 5.83
CA ILE A 201 -3.21 -4.66 5.52
C ILE A 201 -3.11 -3.47 6.47
N GLY A 202 -2.98 -2.27 5.94
CA GLY A 202 -3.28 -1.07 6.73
C GLY A 202 -4.79 -0.86 6.80
N ALA A 203 -5.33 -0.25 7.84
CA ALA A 203 -6.72 0.19 7.82
C ALA A 203 -6.89 1.43 6.93
N GLY A 204 -5.85 2.25 6.80
CA GLY A 204 -5.96 3.56 6.18
C GLY A 204 -6.89 4.46 6.98
N HIS A 205 -7.82 5.14 6.31
CA HIS A 205 -8.84 5.98 6.93
C HIS A 205 -10.00 5.16 7.51
N ASN A 206 -10.36 4.03 6.90
CA ASN A 206 -11.47 3.19 7.34
C ASN A 206 -11.03 1.73 7.48
N PRO A 207 -11.16 1.08 8.65
CA PRO A 207 -10.90 -0.35 8.73
C PRO A 207 -11.90 -1.18 7.91
N ASN A 208 -13.00 -0.62 7.41
CA ASN A 208 -13.97 -1.27 6.50
C ASN A 208 -14.52 -2.59 7.07
N GLY A 209 -14.56 -2.71 8.40
CA GLY A 209 -14.91 -3.96 9.10
C GLY A 209 -14.03 -5.15 8.70
N PHE A 210 -12.80 -4.91 8.25
CA PHE A 210 -11.91 -5.90 7.64
C PHE A 210 -11.81 -7.19 8.47
N ILE A 211 -11.57 -7.05 9.78
CA ILE A 211 -11.45 -8.18 10.71
C ILE A 211 -12.75 -8.99 10.79
N ALA A 212 -13.90 -8.31 10.90
CA ALA A 212 -15.22 -8.95 10.90
C ALA A 212 -15.50 -9.69 9.59
N HIS A 213 -15.18 -9.08 8.45
CA HIS A 213 -15.35 -9.69 7.14
C HIS A 213 -14.42 -10.89 6.96
N LEU A 214 -13.15 -10.78 7.34
CA LEU A 214 -12.18 -11.87 7.28
C LEU A 214 -12.64 -13.08 8.11
N ALA A 215 -13.18 -12.84 9.31
CA ALA A 215 -13.73 -13.90 10.16
C ALA A 215 -14.88 -14.67 9.49
N ARG A 216 -15.74 -14.00 8.72
CA ARG A 216 -16.91 -14.60 8.06
C ARG A 216 -16.58 -15.33 6.75
N HIS A 217 -15.50 -14.98 6.07
CA HIS A 217 -15.20 -15.44 4.71
C HIS A 217 -14.05 -16.45 4.64
N ALA A 218 -13.87 -17.28 5.68
CA ALA A 218 -12.76 -18.22 5.77
C ALA A 218 -12.59 -19.15 4.56
N ALA A 219 -13.70 -19.54 3.92
CA ALA A 219 -13.69 -20.43 2.75
C ALA A 219 -12.93 -19.84 1.54
N GLN A 220 -12.79 -18.51 1.45
CA GLN A 220 -12.09 -17.85 0.34
C GLN A 220 -10.57 -17.90 0.51
N TYR A 221 -10.06 -18.16 1.72
CA TYR A 221 -8.63 -18.10 2.04
C TYR A 221 -8.13 -19.35 2.80
N PRO A 222 -8.29 -20.56 2.24
CA PRO A 222 -7.89 -21.82 2.89
C PRO A 222 -6.37 -21.94 3.13
N ALA A 223 -5.55 -21.16 2.43
CA ALA A 223 -4.11 -21.13 2.61
C ALA A 223 -3.62 -20.03 3.56
N LEU A 224 -4.49 -19.15 4.10
CA LEU A 224 -4.03 -18.01 4.90
C LEU A 224 -3.38 -18.49 6.21
N ARG A 225 -2.17 -18.00 6.49
CA ARG A 225 -1.38 -18.43 7.65
C ARG A 225 -0.83 -17.27 8.47
N GLN A 226 -0.66 -16.10 7.84
CA GLN A 226 -0.13 -14.90 8.48
C GLN A 226 -1.00 -13.69 8.19
N LEU A 227 -1.27 -12.91 9.23
CA LEU A 227 -1.97 -11.64 9.17
C LEU A 227 -1.15 -10.57 9.90
N ASP A 228 -0.84 -9.48 9.21
CA ASP A 228 -0.31 -8.25 9.77
C ASP A 228 -1.32 -7.13 9.48
N PHE A 229 -1.99 -6.62 10.51
CA PHE A 229 -3.08 -5.65 10.36
C PHE A 229 -2.79 -4.40 11.18
N SER A 230 -2.75 -3.24 10.52
CA SER A 230 -2.76 -1.94 11.21
C SER A 230 -4.21 -1.47 11.37
N ASP A 231 -4.68 -1.34 12.60
CA ASP A 231 -6.10 -1.07 12.90
C ASP A 231 -6.47 0.41 12.78
N VAL A 232 -5.67 1.29 13.36
CA VAL A 232 -5.83 2.74 13.22
C VAL A 232 -4.53 3.39 12.78
N ARG A 233 -4.66 4.57 12.16
CA ARG A 233 -3.56 5.34 11.55
C ARG A 233 -2.36 5.51 12.47
N GLY A 234 -2.60 5.76 13.75
CA GLY A 234 -1.54 5.90 14.74
C GLY A 234 -2.06 5.78 16.16
N PRO A 235 -1.19 5.46 17.13
CA PRO A 235 -1.60 5.30 18.53
C PRO A 235 -2.01 6.62 19.21
N PHE A 236 -1.71 7.78 18.59
CA PHE A 236 -2.05 9.12 19.10
C PHE A 236 -3.28 9.75 18.42
N MET A 237 -3.84 9.07 17.44
CA MET A 237 -5.03 9.52 16.72
C MET A 237 -6.23 8.87 17.40
N GLU A 238 -7.06 9.69 18.06
CA GLU A 238 -8.37 9.18 18.52
C GLU A 238 -9.16 8.75 17.28
N PRO A 239 -9.81 7.58 17.29
CA PRO A 239 -10.73 7.22 16.22
C PRO A 239 -11.81 8.30 16.13
N GLU A 240 -11.84 9.03 15.03
CA GLU A 240 -12.87 10.04 14.78
C GLU A 240 -14.17 9.34 14.37
N GLY A 241 -15.33 9.92 14.70
CA GLY A 241 -16.62 9.22 14.76
C GLY A 241 -16.97 8.33 13.55
N ASP A 242 -16.63 8.76 12.33
CA ASP A 242 -16.95 8.03 11.09
C ASP A 242 -15.94 6.90 10.77
N TRP A 243 -14.83 6.83 11.51
CA TRP A 243 -13.69 5.93 11.30
C TRP A 243 -13.29 5.24 12.62
N PRO A 244 -14.17 4.40 13.20
CA PRO A 244 -13.91 3.79 14.50
C PRO A 244 -12.78 2.76 14.41
N ALA A 245 -12.08 2.55 15.52
CA ALA A 245 -11.18 1.40 15.67
C ALA A 245 -11.98 0.08 15.57
N THR A 246 -11.33 -0.99 15.15
CA THR A 246 -11.95 -2.32 15.13
C THR A 246 -12.41 -2.70 16.55
N PRO A 247 -13.70 -3.02 16.76
CA PRO A 247 -14.20 -3.40 18.07
C PRO A 247 -13.63 -4.75 18.50
N PHE A 248 -13.50 -4.95 19.81
CA PHE A 248 -12.92 -6.18 20.36
C PHE A 248 -13.68 -7.45 19.93
N GLU A 249 -15.00 -7.35 19.80
CA GLU A 249 -15.90 -8.43 19.40
C GLU A 249 -15.56 -8.97 18.00
N ASP A 250 -15.06 -8.13 17.10
CA ASP A 250 -14.64 -8.56 15.76
C ASP A 250 -13.33 -9.35 15.82
N TYR A 251 -12.38 -8.95 16.67
CA TYR A 251 -11.17 -9.74 16.93
C TYR A 251 -11.52 -11.07 17.59
N GLU A 252 -12.44 -11.08 18.55
CA GLU A 252 -12.90 -12.31 19.19
C GLU A 252 -13.52 -13.26 18.15
N ALA A 253 -14.38 -12.74 17.27
CA ALA A 253 -14.97 -13.49 16.18
C ALA A 253 -13.91 -14.05 15.21
N LEU A 254 -12.90 -13.25 14.86
CA LEU A 254 -11.78 -13.72 14.03
C LEU A 254 -11.06 -14.89 14.69
N PHE A 255 -10.70 -14.79 15.97
CA PHE A 255 -9.97 -15.84 16.69
C PHE A 255 -10.79 -17.13 16.84
N GLN A 256 -12.12 -17.04 16.93
CA GLN A 256 -13.03 -18.20 16.96
C GLN A 256 -13.29 -18.79 15.57
N SER A 257 -13.12 -18.01 14.49
CA SER A 257 -13.39 -18.45 13.12
C SER A 257 -12.42 -19.52 12.62
N ALA A 258 -12.81 -20.21 11.55
CA ALA A 258 -11.95 -21.19 10.88
C ALA A 258 -10.60 -20.59 10.43
N ILE A 259 -10.59 -19.33 9.98
CA ILE A 259 -9.36 -18.62 9.63
C ILE A 259 -8.49 -18.36 10.86
N GLY A 260 -9.06 -17.90 11.97
CA GLY A 260 -8.32 -17.66 13.21
C GLY A 260 -7.71 -18.94 13.77
N GLN A 261 -8.39 -20.07 13.58
CA GLN A 261 -7.86 -21.38 13.95
C GLN A 261 -6.71 -21.86 13.05
N GLN A 262 -6.57 -21.29 11.86
CA GLN A 262 -5.57 -21.64 10.86
C GLN A 262 -4.34 -20.71 10.85
N ILE A 263 -4.54 -19.43 11.17
CA ILE A 263 -3.46 -18.45 11.32
C ILE A 263 -2.56 -18.87 12.49
N TRP A 264 -1.25 -18.89 12.23
CA TRP A 264 -0.23 -19.18 13.24
C TRP A 264 0.56 -17.94 13.65
N SER A 265 0.53 -16.87 12.83
CA SER A 265 1.17 -15.59 13.14
C SER A 265 0.23 -14.43 12.89
N MET A 266 0.01 -13.62 13.92
CA MET A 266 -0.76 -12.39 13.85
C MET A 266 0.06 -11.24 14.44
N VAL A 267 0.15 -10.16 13.68
CA VAL A 267 0.70 -8.88 14.12
C VAL A 267 -0.46 -7.88 14.12
N LEU A 268 -0.77 -7.31 15.28
CA LEU A 268 -1.77 -6.25 15.43
C LEU A 268 -1.01 -4.94 15.65
N ARG A 269 -1.11 -4.02 14.69
CA ARG A 269 -0.52 -2.69 14.78
C ARG A 269 -1.56 -1.68 15.21
N ASN A 270 -1.22 -0.87 16.21
CA ASN A 270 -2.07 0.23 16.68
C ASN A 270 -3.51 -0.18 17.11
N ALA A 271 -3.80 -1.46 17.32
CA ALA A 271 -5.14 -1.87 17.75
C ALA A 271 -5.49 -1.23 19.11
N GLN A 272 -6.69 -0.65 19.21
CA GLN A 272 -7.15 0.05 20.40
C GLN A 272 -7.75 -0.94 21.43
N LEU A 273 -6.95 -1.94 21.82
CA LEU A 273 -7.34 -2.97 22.77
C LEU A 273 -6.65 -2.77 24.13
N THR A 274 -7.37 -3.08 25.19
CA THR A 274 -6.80 -3.14 26.55
C THR A 274 -5.89 -4.35 26.71
N GLU A 275 -5.01 -4.29 27.71
CA GLU A 275 -4.17 -5.44 28.09
C GLU A 275 -5.01 -6.70 28.38
N ALA A 276 -6.15 -6.55 29.07
CA ALA A 276 -7.04 -7.66 29.37
C ALA A 276 -7.59 -8.31 28.09
N GLN A 277 -7.95 -7.51 27.09
CA GLN A 277 -8.41 -7.98 25.79
C GLN A 277 -7.31 -8.70 25.02
N TYR A 278 -6.07 -8.17 24.98
CA TYR A 278 -4.94 -8.89 24.36
C TYR A 278 -4.67 -10.23 25.04
N ARG A 279 -4.72 -10.27 26.38
CA ARG A 279 -4.57 -11.52 27.14
C ARG A 279 -5.69 -12.51 26.83
N GLN A 280 -6.93 -12.05 26.67
CA GLN A 280 -8.06 -12.88 26.26
C GLN A 280 -7.83 -13.47 24.87
N LEU A 281 -7.45 -12.67 23.87
CA LEU A 281 -7.13 -13.18 22.52
C LEU A 281 -6.02 -14.23 22.54
N HIS A 282 -4.95 -13.99 23.31
CA HIS A 282 -3.87 -14.95 23.45
C HIS A 282 -4.33 -16.26 24.11
N GLN A 283 -5.18 -16.20 25.14
CA GLN A 283 -5.75 -17.38 25.79
C GLN A 283 -6.62 -18.23 24.85
N MET A 284 -7.30 -17.60 23.90
CA MET A 284 -8.10 -18.32 22.89
C MET A 284 -7.22 -19.10 21.91
N ARG A 285 -5.99 -18.61 21.66
CA ARG A 285 -5.04 -19.19 20.70
C ARG A 285 -3.60 -19.20 21.27
N PRO A 286 -3.32 -19.99 22.33
CA PRO A 286 -2.06 -19.92 23.05
C PRO A 286 -0.85 -20.39 22.22
N ASN A 287 -1.09 -21.18 21.18
CA ASN A 287 -0.06 -21.70 20.29
C ASN A 287 0.17 -20.83 19.04
N ALA A 288 -0.62 -19.76 18.84
CA ALA A 288 -0.37 -18.80 17.78
C ALA A 288 0.57 -17.70 18.28
N SER A 289 1.47 -17.24 17.41
CA SER A 289 2.25 -16.03 17.65
C SER A 289 1.31 -14.84 17.52
N LEU A 290 1.05 -14.15 18.64
CA LEU A 290 0.34 -12.88 18.68
C LEU A 290 1.33 -11.79 19.10
N GLN A 291 1.61 -10.86 18.18
CA GLN A 291 2.48 -9.71 18.42
C GLN A 291 1.65 -8.43 18.38
N VAL A 292 1.96 -7.52 19.29
CA VAL A 292 1.40 -6.17 19.33
C VAL A 292 2.53 -5.21 19.02
N THR A 293 2.32 -4.32 18.04
CA THR A 293 3.31 -3.34 17.63
C THR A 293 2.65 -1.98 17.45
N HIS A 294 3.44 -0.93 17.56
CA HIS A 294 3.01 0.41 17.17
C HIS A 294 3.65 0.79 15.85
N ASN A 295 2.87 1.42 14.99
CA ASN A 295 3.36 2.11 13.82
C ASN A 295 3.00 3.58 14.01
N PHE A 296 4.00 4.43 14.20
CA PHE A 296 3.78 5.84 14.50
C PHE A 296 3.82 6.60 13.19
N PRO A 297 2.70 7.14 12.68
CA PRO A 297 2.82 8.13 11.62
C PRO A 297 3.56 9.35 12.18
N GLY A 298 4.27 10.05 11.30
CA GLY A 298 4.86 11.33 11.63
C GLY A 298 3.75 12.24 12.14
N CYS A 299 3.92 12.83 13.31
CA CYS A 299 2.96 13.79 13.85
C CYS A 299 3.70 15.04 14.30
N TYR A 300 3.18 16.20 13.92
CA TYR A 300 3.71 17.45 14.42
C TYR A 300 3.47 17.54 15.92
N VAL A 301 4.52 17.91 16.66
CA VAL A 301 4.45 18.18 18.10
C VAL A 301 3.40 19.27 18.40
N SER A 302 3.17 20.20 17.47
CA SER A 302 2.12 21.23 17.57
C SER A 302 0.69 20.65 17.62
N HIS A 303 0.48 19.42 17.15
CA HIS A 303 -0.83 18.75 17.13
C HIS A 303 -1.06 17.85 18.34
N TRP A 304 -0.10 17.74 19.27
CA TRP A 304 -0.27 16.94 20.47
C TRP A 304 -1.31 17.60 21.39
N LYS A 305 -2.41 16.88 21.68
CA LYS A 305 -3.39 17.35 22.66
C LYS A 305 -2.74 17.42 24.06
N PRO A 306 -3.05 18.41 24.91
CA PRO A 306 -2.43 18.58 26.23
C PRO A 306 -2.73 17.46 27.25
N LYS A 307 -3.60 16.50 26.91
CA LYS A 307 -3.87 15.35 27.78
C LYS A 307 -2.66 14.42 27.68
N GLY A 308 -1.92 14.34 28.78
CA GLY A 308 -0.65 13.63 28.88
C GLY A 308 -0.67 12.26 28.22
N PHE A 309 0.49 11.83 27.72
CA PHE A 309 0.74 10.62 26.95
C PHE A 309 0.13 9.35 27.60
N GLU A 310 -1.15 9.07 27.31
CA GLU A 310 -1.99 8.07 28.00
C GLU A 310 -1.44 6.65 27.88
N TRP A 311 -0.59 6.43 26.89
CA TRP A 311 0.04 5.15 26.56
C TRP A 311 1.50 5.05 27.01
N LYS A 312 1.95 5.83 28.03
CA LYS A 312 3.33 5.78 28.56
C LYS A 312 3.79 4.36 28.93
N HIS A 313 2.85 3.51 29.34
CA HIS A 313 3.10 2.11 29.65
C HIS A 313 3.66 1.29 28.46
N LEU A 314 3.52 1.80 27.22
CA LEU A 314 4.04 1.19 25.99
C LEU A 314 5.42 1.72 25.60
N LEU A 315 5.93 2.78 26.26
CA LEU A 315 7.29 3.31 26.08
C LEU A 315 8.33 2.64 26.99
N ILE A 316 7.94 1.63 27.77
CA ILE A 316 8.87 0.94 28.67
C ILE A 316 9.67 -0.11 27.87
N ASN A 317 10.74 0.36 27.23
CA ASN A 317 12.02 -0.34 27.31
C ASN A 317 12.93 0.53 28.19
N GLY A 318 12.96 0.19 29.48
CA GLY A 318 13.78 0.80 30.52
C GLY A 318 13.53 0.13 31.86
#